data_AF-A0A820AM50-F1
#
_entry.id   AF-A0A820AM50-F1
#
_cell.length_a   1.000
_cell.length_b   1.000
_cell.length_c   1.000
_cell.angle_alpha   90.00
_cell.angle_beta   90.00
_cell.angle_gamma   90.00
#
_symmetry.space_group_name_H-M   'P 1'
#
loop_
_entity.id
_entity.type
_entity.pdbx_description
1 polymer ?
#
loop_
_entity_poly.entity_id
_entity_poly.type
_entity_poly.pdbx_seq_one_letter_code
_entity_poly.pdbx_strand_id
1 'polypeptide(L)' 'MRWVKGSKSGSVIVNERGTGNGTAQLWYPHDLAFDQHGN' A
#
# COMPACT_ATOMS: atom_id res chain seq x y z
N MET A 1 1.54 0.77 -0.12
CA MET A 1 0.76 2.02 -0.29
C MET A 1 1.51 3.15 0.39
N ARG A 2 1.40 4.37 -0.12
CA ARG A 2 2.05 5.56 0.43
C ARG A 2 0.97 6.57 0.79
N TRP A 3 0.88 6.87 2.09
CA TRP A 3 0.03 7.92 2.61
C TRP A 3 0.90 8.96 3.32
N VAL A 4 0.90 10.19 2.81
CA VAL A 4 1.65 11.28 3.44
C VAL A 4 0.77 11.90 4.52
N LYS A 5 1.36 12.32 5.64
CA LYS A 5 0.64 12.98 6.74
C LYS A 5 -0.12 14.19 6.20
N GLY A 6 -1.44 14.21 6.40
CA GLY A 6 -2.35 15.26 5.91
C GLY A 6 -2.94 15.03 4.52
N SER A 7 -2.58 13.95 3.81
CA SER A 7 -3.19 13.61 2.52
C SER A 7 -4.63 13.09 2.69
N LYS A 8 -5.51 13.53 1.79
CA LYS A 8 -6.89 13.01 1.66
C LYS A 8 -6.97 11.72 0.84
N SER A 9 -5.90 11.38 0.13
CA SER A 9 -5.77 10.18 -0.70
C SER A 9 -4.33 9.68 -0.66
N GLY A 10 -4.15 8.37 -0.74
CA GLY A 10 -2.84 7.74 -0.87
C GLY A 10 -2.69 7.00 -2.19
N SER A 11 -1.46 6.62 -2.51
CA SER A 11 -1.14 5.90 -3.73
C SER A 11 -0.67 4.48 -3.42
N VAL A 12 -1.07 3.51 -4.22
CA VAL A 12 -0.50 2.16 -4.14
C VAL A 12 0.70 2.12 -5.07
N ILE A 13 1.90 2.01 -4.51
CA ILE A 13 3.10 1.74 -5.29
C ILE A 13 3.26 0.22 -5.33
N VAL A 14 2.99 -0.38 -6.48
CA VAL A 14 3.24 -1.80 -6.76
C VAL A 14 4.32 -1.85 -7.83
N ASN A 15 5.25 -2.80 -7.71
CA ASN A 15 6.29 -2.97 -8.71
C ASN A 15 5.70 -3.48 -10.04
N GLU A 16 6.51 -3.47 -11.10
CA GLU A 16 6.17 -3.64 -12.54
C GLU A 16 5.27 -4.84 -12.92
N ARG A 17 5.04 -5.79 -12.00
CA ARG A 17 4.27 -7.02 -12.25
C ARG A 17 2.76 -6.90 -12.02
N GLY A 18 2.24 -5.74 -11.62
CA GLY A 18 0.79 -5.52 -11.47
C GLY A 18 0.15 -6.34 -10.33
N THR A 19 -1.16 -6.56 -10.40
CA THR A 19 -1.91 -7.30 -9.38
C THR A 19 -1.78 -8.82 -9.54
N GLY A 20 -1.73 -9.57 -8.44
CA GLY A 20 -1.61 -11.04 -8.50
C GLY A 20 -1.14 -11.72 -7.21
N ASN A 21 -0.89 -13.04 -7.31
CA ASN A 21 -0.54 -13.93 -6.19
C ASN A 21 0.98 -14.20 -6.09
N GLY A 22 1.80 -13.52 -6.88
CA GLY A 22 3.25 -13.58 -6.76
C GLY A 22 3.73 -12.91 -5.47
N THR A 23 4.90 -13.33 -4.98
CA THR A 23 5.53 -12.79 -3.77
C THR A 23 5.81 -11.27 -3.81
N ALA A 24 5.84 -10.69 -5.00
CA ALA A 24 6.03 -9.25 -5.24
C ALA A 24 4.74 -8.54 -5.74
N GLN A 25 3.59 -9.20 -5.68
CA GLN A 25 2.31 -8.67 -6.16
C GLN A 25 1.32 -8.46 -5.00
N LEU A 26 0.34 -7.57 -5.23
CA LEU A 26 -0.80 -7.36 -4.33
C LEU A 26 -2.08 -7.58 -5.12
N TRP A 27 -3.07 -8.28 -4.56
CA TRP A 27 -4.28 -8.61 -5.30
C TRP A 27 -5.33 -7.50 -5.20
N TYR A 28 -5.84 -7.24 -4.00
CA TYR A 28 -6.75 -6.14 -3.70
C TYR A 28 -6.50 -5.63 -2.27
N PRO A 29 -5.49 -4.78 -2.08
CA PRO A 29 -5.26 -4.17 -0.78
C PRO A 29 -6.38 -3.15 -0.49
N HIS A 30 -7.09 -3.35 0.62
CA HIS A 30 -8.23 -2.50 1.01
C HIS A 30 -7.93 -1.57 2.19
N ASP A 31 -6.91 -1.89 2.99
CA ASP A 31 -6.63 -1.16 4.23
C ASP A 31 -5.14 -1.19 4.59
N LEU A 32 -4.76 -0.32 5.53
CA LEU A 32 -3.42 -0.19 6.11
C LEU A 32 -3.54 -0.02 7.63
N ALA A 33 -2.71 -0.75 8.36
CA ALA A 33 -2.55 -0.57 9.80
C ALA A 33 -1.13 -0.06 10.09
N PHE A 34 -1.00 0.86 11.03
CA PHE A 34 0.27 1.40 11.49
C PHE A 34 0.51 1.02 12.94
N ASP A 35 1.78 0.91 13.33
CA ASP A 35 2.15 0.81 14.73
C ASP A 35 2.03 2.18 15.45
N GLN A 36 2.36 2.21 16.75
CA GLN A 36 2.34 3.43 17.57
C GLN A 36 3.31 4.53 17.10
N HIS A 37 4.29 4.19 16.25
CA HIS A 37 5.25 5.13 15.68
C HIS A 37 4.84 5.59 14.28
N GLY A 38 3.74 5.07 13.72
CA GLY A 38 3.26 5.40 12.39
C GLY A 38 4.00 4.69 11.26
N ASN A 39 4.61 3.53 11.54
CA ASN A 39 5.27 2.68 10.53
C ASN A 39 4.28 1.74 9.84
#